data_AF-A0A7G9LLH4-F1
#
_entry.id   AF-A0A7G9LLH4-F1
#
_cell.length_a   1.000
_cell.length_b   1.000
_cell.length_c   1.000
_cell.angle_alpha   90.00
_cell.angle_beta   90.00
_cell.angle_gamma   90.00
#
_symmetry.space_group_name_H-M   'P 1'
#
loop_
_entity.id
_entity.type
_entity.pdbx_description
1 polymer ?
#
loop_
_entity_poly.entity_id
_entity_poly.type
_entity_poly.pdbx_seq_one_letter_code
_entity_poly.pdbx_strand_id
1 'polypeptide(L)'
;MENYILNRYDKDENGNLIIKIHTKKIEDLYEDYDQKSSFIKKDLKEKLEEYLFESVDEIENAPFILQFHFEDSISIDSSKRLQSSINEYFSYLQFLEKRV
;
A
#
# COMPACT_ATOMS: atom_id res chain seq x y z
N MET A 1 -6.47 -0.23 26.48
CA MET A 1 -5.25 0.63 26.42
C MET A 1 -4.94 1.00 24.96
N GLU A 2 -5.89 0.77 24.04
CA GLU A 2 -5.74 0.86 22.57
C GLU A 2 -5.66 2.29 21.99
N ASN A 3 -6.07 3.33 22.72
CA ASN A 3 -6.21 4.67 22.10
C ASN A 3 -4.89 5.45 21.89
N TYR A 4 -3.78 5.07 22.53
CA TYR A 4 -2.53 5.86 22.43
C TYR A 4 -1.85 5.71 21.08
N ILE A 5 -1.97 4.54 20.46
CA ILE A 5 -1.31 4.21 19.20
C ILE A 5 -2.01 4.94 18.05
N LEU A 6 -3.34 4.87 17.99
CA LEU A 6 -4.15 5.57 16.98
C LEU A 6 -3.98 7.09 17.00
N ASN A 7 -3.61 7.67 18.16
CA ASN A 7 -3.32 9.10 18.29
C ASN A 7 -1.99 9.52 17.67
N ARG A 8 -1.12 8.57 17.30
CA ARG A 8 0.15 8.85 16.59
C ARG A 8 -0.03 9.01 15.09
N TYR A 9 -1.13 8.49 14.54
CA TYR A 9 -1.44 8.60 13.13
C TYR A 9 -2.09 9.93 12.82
N ASP A 10 -1.70 10.51 11.68
CA ASP A 10 -2.46 11.61 11.11
C ASP A 10 -3.86 11.13 10.72
N LYS A 11 -4.82 12.05 10.70
CA LYS A 11 -6.20 11.78 10.31
C LYS A 11 -6.61 12.68 9.17
N ASP A 12 -7.40 12.14 8.24
CA ASP A 12 -8.05 12.96 7.23
C ASP A 12 -9.22 13.75 7.83
N GLU A 13 -9.86 14.57 7.01
CA GLU A 13 -11.04 15.37 7.39
C GLU A 13 -12.25 14.54 7.86
N ASN A 14 -12.29 13.25 7.51
CA ASN A 14 -13.33 12.30 7.89
C ASN A 14 -12.96 11.48 9.14
N GLY A 15 -11.75 11.66 9.68
CA GLY A 15 -11.23 10.91 10.82
C GLY A 15 -10.59 9.57 10.46
N ASN A 16 -10.39 9.26 9.18
CA ASN A 16 -9.67 8.07 8.74
C ASN A 16 -8.17 8.22 9.04
N LEU A 17 -7.54 7.17 9.52
CA LEU A 17 -6.10 7.15 9.78
C LEU A 17 -5.32 7.22 8.47
N ILE A 18 -4.21 7.97 8.44
CA ILE A 18 -3.37 8.12 7.26
C ILE A 18 -2.10 7.29 7.43
N ILE A 19 -1.95 6.24 6.63
CA ILE A 19 -0.70 5.51 6.48
C ILE A 19 0.09 6.19 5.35
N LYS A 20 1.24 6.78 5.68
CA LYS A 20 2.07 7.51 4.71
C LYS A 20 3.19 6.64 4.19
N ILE A 21 3.28 6.54 2.87
CA ILE A 21 4.34 5.83 2.16
C ILE A 21 5.19 6.85 1.42
N HIS A 22 6.46 6.95 1.78
CA HIS A 22 7.42 7.82 1.11
C HIS A 22 8.35 6.99 0.23
N THR A 23 8.42 7.34 -1.04
CA THR A 23 9.32 6.68 -1.99
C THR A 23 9.80 7.69 -3.04
N LYS A 24 10.86 7.37 -3.78
CA LYS A 24 11.39 8.28 -4.81
C LYS A 24 10.51 8.29 -6.04
N LYS A 25 10.25 7.09 -6.57
CA LYS A 25 9.50 6.87 -7.81
C LYS A 25 8.48 5.75 -7.63
N ILE A 26 7.51 5.67 -8.54
CA ILE A 26 6.44 4.68 -8.49
C ILE A 26 6.94 3.26 -8.67
N GLU A 27 7.99 3.07 -9.48
CA GLU A 27 8.61 1.78 -9.74
C GLU A 27 9.20 1.19 -8.46
N ASP A 28 9.63 2.02 -7.52
CA ASP A 28 10.23 1.56 -6.27
C ASP A 28 9.23 0.85 -5.33
N LEU A 29 7.92 0.93 -5.61
CA LEU A 29 6.89 0.22 -4.85
C LEU A 29 6.78 -1.26 -5.24
N TYR A 30 7.27 -1.63 -6.42
CA TYR A 30 7.09 -2.95 -6.99
C TYR A 30 8.40 -3.72 -7.02
N GLU A 31 8.31 -5.05 -6.97
CA GLU A 31 9.47 -5.90 -7.16
C GLU A 31 10.09 -5.68 -8.55
N ASP A 32 11.42 -5.56 -8.56
CA ASP A 32 12.20 -5.51 -9.80
C ASP A 32 12.32 -6.93 -10.36
N TYR A 33 11.22 -7.50 -10.85
CA TYR A 33 11.22 -8.85 -11.41
C TYR A 33 12.09 -8.92 -12.67
N ASP A 34 12.94 -9.93 -12.73
CA ASP A 34 13.90 -10.20 -13.82
C ASP A 34 13.25 -10.03 -15.20
N GLN A 35 13.74 -9.04 -15.97
CA GLN A 35 13.21 -8.64 -17.28
C GLN A 35 13.27 -9.75 -18.36
N LYS A 36 13.79 -10.93 -18.02
CA LYS A 36 13.88 -12.11 -18.89
C LYS A 36 12.75 -13.14 -18.69
N SER A 37 11.83 -12.91 -17.76
CA SER A 37 10.70 -13.81 -17.50
C SER A 37 9.49 -13.49 -18.39
N SER A 38 8.83 -14.52 -18.94
CA SER A 38 7.55 -14.40 -19.66
C SER A 38 6.36 -14.03 -18.75
N PHE A 39 6.57 -14.01 -17.43
CA PHE A 39 5.57 -13.70 -16.43
C PHE A 39 6.05 -12.51 -15.60
N ILE A 40 5.45 -11.34 -15.84
CA ILE A 40 5.69 -10.13 -15.05
C ILE A 40 4.67 -10.13 -13.92
N LYS A 41 5.08 -10.59 -12.74
CA LYS A 41 4.28 -10.43 -11.52
C LYS A 41 4.58 -9.04 -10.96
N LYS A 42 3.58 -8.17 -10.92
CA LYS A 42 3.67 -6.84 -10.29
C LYS A 42 3.37 -6.97 -8.79
N ASP A 43 4.16 -7.76 -8.10
CA ASP A 43 4.06 -7.81 -6.64
C ASP A 43 4.58 -6.50 -6.04
N LEU A 44 3.98 -6.08 -4.93
CA LEU A 44 4.57 -5.05 -4.09
C LEU A 44 5.90 -5.56 -3.53
N LYS A 45 6.83 -4.65 -3.29
CA LYS A 45 8.05 -5.03 -2.61
C LYS A 45 7.74 -5.66 -1.26
N GLU A 46 8.43 -6.74 -0.92
CA GLU A 46 8.21 -7.48 0.35
C GLU A 46 8.22 -6.53 1.55
N LYS A 47 9.19 -5.62 1.63
CA LYS A 47 9.27 -4.63 2.71
C LYS A 47 8.08 -3.66 2.78
N LEU A 48 7.50 -3.32 1.64
CA LEU A 48 6.32 -2.46 1.59
C LEU A 48 5.07 -3.24 2.02
N GLU A 49 4.95 -4.49 1.57
CA GLU A 49 3.92 -5.42 2.00
C GLU A 49 3.94 -5.62 3.53
N GLU A 50 5.11 -5.98 4.09
CA GLU A 50 5.31 -6.12 5.54
C GLU A 50 4.91 -4.86 6.30
N TYR A 51 5.39 -3.69 5.86
CA TYR A 51 5.06 -2.41 6.48
C TYR A 51 3.55 -2.13 6.50
N LEU A 52 2.85 -2.44 5.39
CA LEU A 52 1.40 -2.25 5.30
C LEU A 52 0.66 -3.23 6.22
N PHE A 53 1.10 -4.49 6.30
CA PHE A 53 0.50 -5.46 7.21
C PHE A 53 0.71 -5.06 8.67
N GLU A 54 1.93 -4.72 9.08
CA GLU A 54 2.21 -4.26 10.44
C GLU A 54 1.40 -3.00 10.79
N SER A 55 1.27 -2.06 9.84
CA SER A 55 0.48 -0.84 10.05
C SER A 55 -1.01 -1.14 10.21
N VAL A 56 -1.57 -2.07 9.43
CA VAL A 56 -2.99 -2.44 9.51
C VAL A 56 -3.26 -3.26 10.78
N ASP A 57 -2.36 -4.16 11.17
CA ASP A 57 -2.46 -4.92 12.42
C ASP A 57 -2.44 -3.99 13.64
N GLU A 58 -1.60 -2.94 13.61
CA GLU A 58 -1.51 -1.93 14.67
C GLU A 58 -2.80 -1.09 14.83
N ILE A 59 -3.52 -0.82 13.73
CA ILE A 59 -4.75 -0.02 13.76
C ILE A 59 -6.05 -0.85 13.81
N GLU A 60 -5.92 -2.17 13.79
CA GLU A 60 -7.01 -3.15 13.81
C GLU A 60 -8.08 -2.86 12.75
N ASN A 61 -9.32 -2.56 13.17
CA ASN A 61 -10.47 -2.31 12.31
C ASN A 61 -10.73 -0.82 12.05
N ALA A 62 -9.80 0.07 12.44
CA ALA A 62 -9.97 1.49 12.23
C ALA A 62 -9.91 1.82 10.73
N PRO A 63 -10.82 2.65 10.21
CA PRO A 63 -10.79 3.04 8.80
C PRO A 63 -9.54 3.86 8.50
N PHE A 64 -8.91 3.58 7.36
CA PHE A 64 -7.66 4.21 6.97
C PHE A 64 -7.58 4.53 5.48
N ILE A 65 -6.64 5.39 5.14
CA ILE A 65 -6.26 5.72 3.77
C ILE A 65 -4.74 5.53 3.60
N LEU A 66 -4.34 5.08 2.41
CA LEU A 66 -2.94 5.05 2.01
C LEU A 66 -2.60 6.35 1.28
N GLN A 67 -1.58 7.06 1.76
CA GLN A 67 -1.09 8.28 1.14
C GLN A 67 0.34 8.09 0.64
N PHE A 68 0.49 8.02 -0.68
CA PHE A 68 1.78 7.89 -1.33
C PHE A 68 2.39 9.27 -1.63
N HIS A 69 3.63 9.46 -1.20
CA HIS A 69 4.45 10.64 -1.46
C HIS A 69 5.63 10.23 -2.33
N PHE A 70 5.74 10.83 -3.50
CA PHE A 70 6.81 10.60 -4.47
C PHE A 70 7.72 11.83 -4.54
N GLU A 71 9.05 11.62 -4.52
CA GLU A 71 10.01 12.70 -4.82
C GLU A 71 9.87 13.14 -6.29
N ASP A 72 9.68 12.18 -7.19
CA ASP A 72 9.45 12.45 -8.60
C ASP A 72 7.98 12.78 -8.88
N SER A 73 7.74 13.75 -9.77
CA SER A 73 6.39 14.09 -10.20
C SER A 73 5.74 12.90 -10.91
N ILE A 74 4.61 12.42 -10.40
CA ILE A 74 3.81 11.39 -11.06
C ILE A 74 2.72 12.02 -11.93
N SER A 75 2.46 11.41 -13.09
CA SER A 75 1.33 11.81 -13.94
C SER A 75 0.00 11.34 -13.34
N ILE A 76 -1.10 11.96 -13.75
CA ILE A 76 -2.45 11.55 -13.36
C ILE A 76 -2.73 10.10 -13.79
N ASP A 77 -2.26 9.70 -14.96
CA ASP A 77 -2.40 8.32 -15.46
C ASP A 77 -1.64 7.32 -14.58
N SER A 78 -0.40 7.65 -14.19
CA SER A 78 0.38 6.82 -13.27
C SER A 78 -0.27 6.73 -11.89
N SER A 79 -0.82 7.83 -11.38
CA SER A 79 -1.58 7.85 -10.12
C SER A 79 -2.81 6.94 -10.17
N LYS A 80 -3.58 6.95 -11.26
CA LYS A 80 -4.74 6.06 -11.43
C LYS A 80 -4.32 4.60 -11.51
N ARG A 81 -3.25 4.31 -12.25
CA ARG A 81 -2.70 2.96 -12.37
C ARG A 81 -2.20 2.42 -11.03
N LEU A 82 -1.56 3.26 -10.22
CA LEU A 82 -1.16 2.91 -8.85
C LEU A 82 -2.38 2.49 -8.03
N GLN A 83 -3.42 3.31 -8.01
CA GLN A 83 -4.64 3.03 -7.26
C GLN A 83 -5.28 1.71 -7.69
N SER A 84 -5.38 1.44 -9.01
CA SER A 84 -5.89 0.16 -9.52
C SER A 84 -5.01 -1.00 -9.07
N SER A 85 -3.68 -0.87 -9.22
CA SER A 85 -2.73 -1.93 -8.91
C SER A 85 -2.74 -2.31 -7.42
N ILE A 86 -2.81 -1.34 -6.51
CA ILE A 86 -2.89 -1.60 -5.07
C ILE A 86 -4.19 -2.34 -4.72
N ASN A 87 -5.33 -1.89 -5.28
CA ASN A 87 -6.61 -2.55 -5.05
C ASN A 87 -6.64 -3.98 -5.60
N GLU A 88 -6.12 -4.18 -6.81
CA GLU A 88 -6.02 -5.50 -7.44
C GLU A 88 -5.15 -6.45 -6.61
N TYR A 89 -4.02 -5.98 -6.12
CA TYR A 89 -3.11 -6.75 -5.28
C TYR A 89 -3.79 -7.24 -3.99
N PHE A 90 -4.40 -6.35 -3.20
CA PHE A 90 -5.08 -6.75 -1.96
C PHE A 90 -6.35 -7.58 -2.23
N SER A 91 -7.06 -7.31 -3.32
CA SER A 91 -8.20 -8.15 -3.75
C SER A 91 -7.74 -9.57 -4.09
N TYR A 92 -6.59 -9.70 -4.74
CA TYR A 92 -5.98 -10.99 -5.06
C TYR A 92 -5.56 -11.74 -3.79
N LEU A 93 -4.90 -11.08 -2.84
CA LEU A 93 -4.55 -11.68 -1.55
C LEU A 93 -5.79 -12.18 -0.79
N GLN A 94 -6.85 -11.37 -0.70
CA GLN A 94 -8.10 -11.78 -0.08
C GLN A 94 -8.74 -12.99 -0.79
N PHE A 95 -8.64 -13.05 -2.13
CA PHE A 95 -9.11 -14.20 -2.88
C PHE A 95 -8.29 -15.47 -2.57
N LEU A 96 -6.97 -15.34 -2.40
CA LEU A 96 -6.12 -16.47 -2.01
C LEU A 96 -6.46 -16.99 -0.62
N GLU A 97 -6.64 -16.11 0.37
CA GLU A 97 -7.03 -16.51 1.73
C GLU A 97 -8.35 -17.26 1.77
N LYS A 98 -9.35 -16.82 0.97
CA LYS A 98 -10.66 -17.49 0.88
C LYS A 98 -10.62 -18.89 0.25
N ARG A 99 -9.49 -19.28 -0.34
CA ARG A 99 -9.30 -20.62 -0.95
C ARG A 99 -8.65 -21.62 -0.01
N VAL A 100 -8.11 -21.17 1.13
CA VAL A 100 -7.48 -21.98 2.17
C VAL A 100 -8.52 -22.38 3.21
#